data_AF-A0A517QMU6-F1
#
_entry.id   AF-A0A517QMU6-F1
#
_cell.length_a   1.000
_cell.length_b   1.000
_cell.length_c   1.000
_cell.angle_alpha   90.00
_cell.angle_beta   90.00
_cell.angle_gamma   90.00
#
_symmetry.space_group_name_H-M   'P 1'
#
loop_
_entity.id
_entity.type
_entity.pdbx_description
1 polymer ?
#
loop_
_entity_poly.entity_id
_entity_poly.type
_entity_poly.pdbx_seq_one_letter_code
_entity_poly.pdbx_strand_id
1 'polypeptide(L)'
;MIFASEITKTSVTTPITADSALGQILLVTVAGIEVLGREPADEVGQSTNPYLVAIRDVGVPYEVDFWFGPITGAQRKVYSRATHQLDDRGFIQRATEPNRDRLTHVRPSYAGLEWGKV
;
A
#
# COMPACT_ATOMS: atom_id res chain seq x y z
N MET A 1 -27.25 -5.71 6.98
CA MET A 1 -26.78 -4.69 7.92
C MET A 1 -25.27 -4.61 7.75
N ILE A 2 -24.80 -3.63 6.99
CA ILE A 2 -23.38 -3.52 6.59
C ILE A 2 -22.67 -2.69 7.66
N PHE A 3 -21.68 -3.29 8.32
CA PHE A 3 -20.78 -2.55 9.20
C PHE A 3 -19.82 -1.74 8.35
N ALA A 4 -20.02 -0.42 8.31
CA ALA A 4 -19.00 0.52 7.88
C ALA A 4 -17.92 0.54 8.97
N SER A 5 -16.79 -0.11 8.72
CA SER A 5 -15.60 0.07 9.55
C SER A 5 -15.10 1.50 9.31
N GLU A 6 -15.37 2.38 10.27
CA GLU A 6 -14.78 3.71 10.33
C GLU A 6 -13.26 3.58 10.46
N ILE A 7 -12.55 3.77 9.34
CA ILE A 7 -11.13 4.10 9.38
C ILE A 7 -11.06 5.51 9.97
N THR A 8 -10.84 5.60 11.28
CA THR A 8 -10.67 6.88 11.97
C THR A 8 -9.44 7.57 11.39
N LYS A 9 -9.67 8.57 10.52
CA LYS A 9 -8.64 9.44 9.93
C LYS A 9 -7.96 10.22 11.04
N THR A 10 -6.85 9.69 11.53
CA THR A 10 -6.02 10.37 12.52
C THR A 10 -5.04 11.25 11.74
N SER A 11 -5.36 12.55 11.62
CA SER A 11 -4.41 13.54 11.07
C SER A 11 -3.28 13.75 12.07
N VAL A 12 -2.27 12.89 12.01
CA VAL A 12 -1.08 12.95 12.86
C VAL A 12 -0.05 13.84 12.18
N THR A 13 0.05 15.10 12.61
CA THR A 13 1.06 16.08 12.16
C THR A 13 2.42 15.80 12.80
N THR A 14 2.86 14.54 12.84
CA THR A 14 4.19 14.16 13.33
C THR A 14 5.17 14.26 12.17
N PRO A 15 6.42 14.72 12.41
CA PRO A 15 7.46 14.61 11.40
C PRO A 15 7.65 13.14 11.01
N ILE A 16 7.25 12.81 9.78
CA ILE A 16 7.42 11.49 9.18
C ILE A 16 8.86 11.37 8.70
N THR A 17 9.57 10.37 9.24
CA THR A 17 10.91 9.97 8.78
C THR A 17 10.79 8.94 7.66
N ALA A 18 11.88 8.73 6.92
CA ALA A 18 11.91 7.72 5.86
C ALA A 18 11.57 6.32 6.40
N ASP A 19 12.16 5.91 7.53
CA ASP A 19 11.92 4.58 8.10
C ASP A 19 10.46 4.37 8.55
N SER A 20 9.84 5.39 9.16
CA SER A 20 8.42 5.32 9.51
C SER A 20 7.52 5.25 8.26
N ALA A 21 7.92 5.93 7.17
CA ALA A 21 7.17 5.91 5.92
C ALA A 21 7.27 4.56 5.22
N LEU A 22 8.43 3.89 5.26
CA LEU A 22 8.60 2.53 4.71
C LEU A 22 7.60 1.56 5.35
N GLY A 23 7.56 1.52 6.69
CA GLY A 23 6.62 0.66 7.41
C GLY A 23 5.17 0.99 7.12
N GLN A 24 4.80 2.29 7.10
CA GLN A 24 3.43 2.73 6.81
C GLN A 24 2.97 2.40 5.39
N ILE A 25 3.83 2.58 4.37
CA ILE A 25 3.48 2.26 2.98
C ILE A 25 3.27 0.76 2.81
N LEU A 26 4.16 -0.05 3.38
CA LEU A 26 4.00 -1.49 3.28
C LEU A 26 2.75 -1.94 4.04
N LEU A 27 2.51 -1.43 5.24
CA LEU A 27 1.31 -1.72 6.01
C LEU A 27 0.04 -1.39 5.22
N VAL A 28 -0.05 -0.22 4.58
CA VAL A 28 -1.22 0.13 3.77
C VAL A 28 -1.37 -0.78 2.56
N THR A 29 -0.27 -1.15 1.92
CA THR A 29 -0.29 -2.04 0.75
C THR A 29 -0.78 -3.44 1.14
N VAL A 30 -0.31 -3.96 2.28
CA VAL A 30 -0.71 -5.26 2.82
C VAL A 30 -2.13 -5.20 3.39
N ALA A 31 -2.48 -4.19 4.17
CA ALA A 31 -3.83 -4.01 4.69
C ALA A 31 -4.86 -3.76 3.58
N GLY A 32 -4.50 -3.05 2.50
CA GLY A 32 -5.37 -2.88 1.33
C GLY A 32 -5.72 -4.23 0.67
N ILE A 33 -4.80 -5.18 0.71
CA ILE A 33 -5.05 -6.56 0.29
C ILE A 33 -6.01 -7.26 1.28
N GLU A 34 -5.73 -7.19 2.57
CA GLU A 34 -6.53 -7.88 3.60
C GLU A 34 -7.96 -7.31 3.71
N VAL A 35 -8.14 -6.00 3.61
CA VAL A 35 -9.44 -5.33 3.73
C VAL A 35 -10.35 -5.65 2.54
N LEU A 36 -9.79 -5.82 1.34
CA LEU A 36 -10.56 -6.13 0.13
C LEU A 36 -10.84 -7.62 -0.04
N GLY A 37 -10.01 -8.51 0.54
CA GLY A 37 -10.16 -9.96 0.43
C GLY A 37 -10.62 -10.69 1.69
N ARG A 38 -10.53 -10.06 2.87
CA ARG A 38 -10.73 -10.67 4.20
C ARG A 38 -9.77 -11.82 4.55
N GLU A 39 -8.72 -12.02 3.75
CA GLU A 39 -7.73 -13.07 3.92
C GLU A 39 -6.39 -12.48 4.37
N PRO A 40 -5.64 -13.16 5.25
CA PRO A 40 -4.34 -12.71 5.72
C PRO A 40 -3.29 -12.70 4.59
N ALA A 41 -2.27 -11.85 4.72
CA ALA A 41 -1.26 -11.60 3.69
C ALA A 41 -0.55 -12.86 3.14
N ASP A 42 -0.44 -13.92 3.94
CA ASP A 42 0.11 -15.22 3.59
C ASP A 42 -0.78 -16.04 2.64
N GLU A 43 -2.09 -15.88 2.72
CA GLU A 43 -3.05 -16.58 1.86
C GLU A 43 -3.24 -15.88 0.50
N VAL A 44 -2.90 -14.59 0.41
CA VAL A 44 -3.09 -13.78 -0.80
C VAL A 44 -2.21 -14.24 -1.95
N GLY A 45 -0.98 -14.67 -1.66
CA GLY A 45 -0.06 -15.16 -2.69
C GLY A 45 -0.60 -16.38 -3.44
N GLN A 46 -1.42 -17.19 -2.77
CA GLN A 46 -1.98 -18.45 -3.25
C GLN A 46 -3.48 -18.40 -3.52
N SER A 47 -4.13 -17.28 -3.20
CA SER A 47 -5.57 -17.15 -3.31
C SER A 47 -6.03 -17.23 -4.76
N THR A 48 -7.12 -17.97 -4.99
CA THR A 48 -7.84 -18.01 -6.26
C THR A 48 -8.98 -17.01 -6.30
N ASN A 49 -9.18 -16.22 -5.23
CA ASN A 49 -10.19 -15.18 -5.21
C ASN A 49 -9.83 -14.12 -6.27
N PRO A 50 -10.71 -13.85 -7.27
CA PRO A 50 -10.40 -12.95 -8.37
C PRO A 50 -10.06 -11.52 -7.90
N TYR A 51 -10.57 -11.08 -6.75
CA TYR A 51 -10.23 -9.78 -6.17
C TYR A 51 -8.81 -9.75 -5.61
N LEU A 52 -8.39 -10.80 -4.89
CA LEU A 52 -7.03 -10.91 -4.37
C LEU A 52 -6.00 -11.11 -5.49
N VAL A 53 -6.37 -11.87 -6.53
CA VAL A 53 -5.58 -11.99 -7.76
C VAL A 53 -5.44 -10.64 -8.44
N ALA A 54 -6.51 -9.85 -8.57
CA ALA A 54 -6.43 -8.51 -9.16
C ALA A 54 -5.50 -7.58 -8.37
N ILE A 55 -5.51 -7.62 -7.03
CA ILE A 55 -4.60 -6.76 -6.24
C ILE A 55 -3.16 -7.28 -6.29
N ARG A 56 -2.94 -8.60 -6.28
CA ARG A 56 -1.61 -9.18 -6.48
C ARG A 56 -1.04 -8.85 -7.85
N ASP A 57 -1.86 -8.92 -8.89
CA ASP A 57 -1.41 -8.80 -10.28
C ASP A 57 -1.42 -7.35 -10.78
N VAL A 58 -2.32 -6.49 -10.29
CA VAL A 58 -2.45 -5.08 -10.69
C VAL A 58 -1.92 -4.13 -9.62
N GLY A 59 -2.19 -4.40 -8.34
CA GLY A 59 -1.83 -3.53 -7.21
C GLY A 59 -2.94 -2.58 -6.79
N VAL A 60 -2.63 -1.76 -5.77
CA VAL A 60 -3.49 -0.70 -5.26
C VAL A 60 -3.02 0.65 -5.83
N PRO A 61 -3.91 1.53 -6.29
CA PRO A 61 -3.57 2.88 -6.71
C PRO A 61 -2.74 3.63 -5.67
N TYR A 62 -1.60 4.18 -6.09
CA TYR A 62 -0.70 4.96 -5.23
C TYR A 62 -1.23 6.37 -5.01
N GLU A 63 -2.07 6.50 -3.99
CA GLU A 63 -2.70 7.76 -3.60
C GLU A 63 -2.42 8.07 -2.14
N VAL A 64 -1.25 8.67 -1.87
CA VAL A 64 -0.80 8.96 -0.49
C VAL A 64 -1.77 9.82 0.32
N ASP A 65 -2.50 10.74 -0.31
CA ASP A 65 -3.53 11.54 0.38
C ASP A 65 -4.76 10.71 0.76
N PHE A 66 -5.07 9.68 -0.04
CA PHE A 66 -6.15 8.74 0.22
C PHE A 66 -5.74 7.78 1.36
N TRP A 67 -4.50 7.29 1.34
CA TRP A 67 -3.96 6.33 2.29
C TRP A 67 -3.72 6.91 3.68
N PHE A 68 -3.11 8.10 3.75
CA PHE A 68 -2.63 8.70 5.00
C PHE A 68 -3.43 9.94 5.41
N GLY A 69 -4.44 10.33 4.63
CA GLY A 69 -5.20 11.56 4.84
C GLY A 69 -4.48 12.80 4.32
N PRO A 70 -4.93 14.01 4.70
CA PRO A 70 -4.33 15.25 4.23
C PRO A 70 -2.87 15.35 4.65
N ILE A 71 -1.94 15.29 3.69
CA ILE A 71 -0.51 15.40 3.94
C ILE A 71 0.09 16.65 3.28
N THR A 72 1.12 17.19 3.91
CA THR A 72 1.88 18.33 3.38
C THR A 72 2.73 17.93 2.17
N GLY A 73 3.17 18.91 1.37
CA GLY A 73 4.09 18.67 0.25
C GLY A 73 5.43 18.06 0.70
N ALA A 74 5.89 18.35 1.92
CA ALA A 74 7.09 17.73 2.49
C ALA A 74 6.87 16.24 2.80
N GLN A 75 5.76 15.89 3.47
CA GLN A 75 5.39 14.50 3.75
C GLN A 75 5.21 13.70 2.45
N ARG A 76 4.57 14.28 1.42
CA ARG A 76 4.43 13.65 0.09
C ARG A 76 5.78 13.24 -0.51
N LYS A 77 6.81 14.09 -0.38
CA LYS A 77 8.18 13.77 -0.83
C LYS A 77 8.82 12.67 0.01
N VAL A 78 8.53 12.57 1.31
CA VAL A 78 9.05 11.49 2.15
C VAL A 78 8.39 10.16 1.76
N TYR A 79 7.07 10.12 1.64
CA TYR A 79 6.36 8.92 1.17
C TYR A 79 6.81 8.49 -0.22
N SER A 80 6.91 9.42 -1.17
CA SER A 80 7.41 9.09 -2.51
C SER A 80 8.79 8.45 -2.48
N ARG A 81 9.73 9.00 -1.69
CA ARG A 81 11.08 8.42 -1.52
C ARG A 81 11.04 7.06 -0.84
N ALA A 82 10.22 6.89 0.19
CA ALA A 82 10.06 5.62 0.87
C ALA A 82 9.46 4.54 -0.06
N THR A 83 8.47 4.89 -0.88
CA THR A 83 7.92 3.98 -1.90
C THR A 83 9.01 3.55 -2.88
N HIS A 84 9.82 4.47 -3.39
CA HIS A 84 10.96 4.12 -4.23
C HIS A 84 11.95 3.20 -3.52
N GLN A 85 12.27 3.46 -2.24
CA GLN A 85 13.16 2.60 -1.47
C GLN A 85 12.60 1.20 -1.23
N LEU A 86 11.29 1.04 -1.01
CA LEU A 86 10.67 -0.28 -0.91
C LEU A 86 10.72 -1.04 -2.24
N ASP A 87 10.54 -0.34 -3.36
CA ASP A 87 10.61 -0.89 -4.72
C ASP A 87 12.05 -1.35 -5.04
N ASP A 88 13.05 -0.50 -4.75
CA ASP A 88 14.47 -0.80 -4.91
C ASP A 88 14.93 -1.98 -4.03
N ARG A 89 14.35 -2.11 -2.83
CA ARG A 89 14.59 -3.24 -1.91
C ARG A 89 13.79 -4.50 -2.28
N GLY A 90 12.92 -4.41 -3.28
CA GLY A 90 12.11 -5.52 -3.75
C GLY A 90 10.98 -5.93 -2.81
N PHE A 91 10.55 -5.07 -1.89
CA PHE A 91 9.40 -5.31 -0.99
C PHE A 91 8.06 -4.96 -1.65
N ILE A 92 8.07 -4.01 -2.57
CA ILE A 92 6.91 -3.70 -3.41
C ILE A 92 7.32 -3.73 -4.87
N GLN A 93 6.34 -3.66 -5.76
CA GLN A 93 6.54 -3.38 -7.16
C GLN A 93 5.60 -2.25 -7.58
N ARG A 94 6.14 -1.32 -8.36
CA ARG A 94 5.36 -0.25 -8.96
C ARG A 94 4.97 -0.58 -10.39
N ALA A 95 3.69 -0.58 -10.68
CA ALA A 95 3.15 -0.75 -12.03
C ALA A 95 2.51 0.57 -12.47
N THR A 96 3.09 1.26 -13.45
CA THR A 96 2.46 2.47 -14.02
C THR A 96 1.60 2.07 -15.20
N GLU A 97 0.32 2.44 -15.18
CA GLU A 97 -0.55 2.19 -16.33
C GLU A 97 -0.05 2.94 -17.58
N PRO A 98 -0.12 2.32 -18.78
CA PRO A 98 0.32 2.95 -20.01
C PRO A 98 -0.63 4.06 -20.51
N ASN A 99 -1.81 4.20 -19.91
CA ASN A 99 -2.84 5.15 -20.35
C ASN A 99 -2.55 6.60 -19.95
N ARG A 100 -3.27 7.53 -20.58
CA ARG A 100 -3.07 9.00 -20.50
C ARG A 100 -3.02 9.55 -19.06
N ASP A 101 -3.73 8.91 -18.12
CA ASP A 101 -3.85 9.38 -16.74
C ASP A 101 -2.78 8.80 -15.78
N ARG A 102 -1.84 7.97 -16.28
CA ARG A 102 -0.62 7.47 -15.60
C ARG A 102 -0.79 7.18 -14.11
N LEU A 103 -1.79 6.38 -13.76
CA LEU A 103 -1.95 5.91 -12.39
C LEU A 103 -0.85 4.90 -12.06
N THR A 104 -0.05 5.21 -11.04
CA THR A 104 0.92 4.26 -10.49
C THR A 104 0.18 3.37 -9.51
N HIS A 105 0.24 2.07 -9.71
CA HIS A 105 -0.18 1.07 -8.75
C HIS A 105 1.03 0.57 -7.97
N VAL A 106 0.80 0.27 -6.69
CA VAL A 106 1.76 -0.40 -5.81
C VAL A 106 1.18 -1.74 -5.43
N ARG A 107 1.95 -2.80 -5.65
CA ARG A 107 1.65 -4.15 -5.18
C ARG A 107 2.78 -4.63 -4.29
N PRO A 108 2.51 -5.42 -3.24
CA PRO A 108 3.58 -6.04 -2.49
C PRO A 108 4.20 -7.16 -3.31
N SER A 109 5.51 -7.32 -3.16
CA SER A 109 6.20 -8.50 -3.65
C SER A 109 6.00 -9.66 -2.66
N TYR A 110 6.42 -10.86 -3.05
CA TYR A 110 6.49 -11.97 -2.11
C TYR A 110 7.34 -11.64 -0.87
N ALA A 111 8.48 -10.97 -1.05
CA ALA A 111 9.32 -10.53 0.07
C ALA A 111 8.64 -9.47 0.95
N GLY A 112 7.83 -8.60 0.38
CA GLY A 112 7.03 -7.63 1.14
C GLY A 112 5.93 -8.29 1.97
N LEU A 113 5.25 -9.30 1.41
CA LEU A 113 4.26 -10.09 2.15
C LEU A 113 4.92 -10.83 3.31
N GLU A 114 6.09 -11.44 3.11
CA GLU A 114 6.85 -12.10 4.19
C GLU A 114 7.32 -11.11 5.28
N TRP A 115 7.77 -9.90 4.90
CA TRP A 115 8.20 -8.89 5.86
C TRP A 115 7.06 -8.34 6.71
N GLY A 116 5.84 -8.24 6.16
CA GLY A 116 4.65 -7.79 6.88
C GLY A 116 4.12 -8.77 7.91
N LYS A 117 4.66 -10.00 7.99
CA LYS A 117 4.28 -11.01 9.00
C LYS A 117 4.90 -10.79 10.38
N VAL A 118 5.87 -9.89 10.47
CA VAL A 118 6.65 -9.57 11.69
C VAL A 118 5.96 -8.49 12.50
#